data_AF-A0A832A7S9-F1
#
_entry.id   AF-A0A832A7S9-F1
#
_cell.length_a   1.000
_cell.length_b   1.000
_cell.length_c   1.000
_cell.angle_alpha   90.00
_cell.angle_beta   90.00
_cell.angle_gamma   90.00
#
_symmetry.space_group_name_H-M   'P 1'
#
loop_
_entity.id
_entity.type
_entity.pdbx_description
1 polymer ?
#
loop_
_entity_poly.entity_id
_entity_poly.type
_entity_poly.pdbx_seq_one_letter_code
_entity_poly.pdbx_strand_id
1 'polypeptide(L)'
;MGGVINNVIAMLTKMGYWALEYATIVYHWKMKVFRTQMKRLAVSRTQKNLAKAYSGLGAVVYGMLKEGQESLKDDPAVMTQMRNVEDAEAKVKRIDEEIQEICNAYEAKKRAVRESYAAKRNAVGGRSETEEES
;
A
#
# COMPACT_ATOMS: atom_id res chain seq x y z
N MET A 1 42.98 7.83 -28.00
CA MET A 1 42.29 6.59 -27.61
C MET A 1 41.73 6.62 -26.17
N GLY A 2 42.30 7.39 -25.24
CA GLY A 2 41.75 7.52 -23.87
C GLY A 2 40.33 8.10 -23.78
N GLY A 3 40.00 9.10 -24.59
CA GLY A 3 38.65 9.73 -24.58
C GLY A 3 37.50 8.78 -24.94
N VAL A 4 37.71 7.89 -25.92
CA VAL A 4 36.68 6.91 -26.32
C VAL A 4 36.42 5.89 -25.21
N ILE A 5 37.48 5.44 -24.53
CA ILE A 5 37.37 4.50 -23.41
C ILE A 5 36.64 5.16 -22.22
N ASN A 6 36.96 6.42 -21.89
CA ASN A 6 36.26 7.17 -20.85
C ASN A 6 34.77 7.38 -21.17
N ASN A 7 34.44 7.65 -22.43
CA ASN A 7 33.05 7.83 -22.86
C ASN A 7 32.25 6.51 -22.80
N VAL A 8 32.87 5.38 -23.15
CA VAL A 8 32.27 4.03 -23.00
C VAL A 8 32.04 3.70 -21.52
N ILE A 9 32.98 4.03 -20.63
CA ILE A 9 32.84 3.84 -19.18
C ILE A 9 31.72 4.74 -18.61
N ALA A 10 31.59 5.98 -19.10
CA ALA A 10 30.51 6.89 -18.71
C ALA A 10 29.12 6.39 -19.17
N MET A 11 29.03 5.80 -20.37
CA MET A 11 27.80 5.15 -20.83
C MET A 11 27.44 3.91 -20.00
N LEU A 12 28.42 3.04 -19.71
CA LEU A 12 28.22 1.84 -18.89
C LEU A 12 27.76 2.18 -17.47
N THR A 13 28.36 3.20 -16.85
CA THR A 13 27.95 3.68 -15.52
C THR A 13 26.55 4.29 -15.55
N LYS A 14 26.19 5.07 -16.57
CA LYS A 14 24.80 5.54 -16.77
C LYS A 14 23.82 4.38 -16.91
N MET A 15 24.14 3.34 -17.70
CA MET A 15 23.31 2.12 -17.79
C MET A 15 23.20 1.39 -16.44
N GLY A 16 24.29 1.27 -15.69
CA GLY A 16 24.30 0.67 -14.36
C GLY A 16 23.35 1.39 -13.39
N TYR A 17 23.32 2.72 -13.43
CA TYR A 17 22.37 3.51 -12.63
C TYR A 17 20.93 3.32 -13.05
N TRP A 18 20.64 3.16 -14.35
CA TRP A 18 19.30 2.76 -14.80
C TRP A 18 18.90 1.39 -14.26
N ALA A 19 19.79 0.40 -14.34
CA ALA A 19 19.53 -0.94 -13.81
C ALA A 19 19.26 -0.92 -12.29
N LEU A 20 20.06 -0.16 -11.52
CA LEU A 20 19.87 0.04 -10.08
C LEU A 20 18.58 0.79 -9.74
N GLU A 21 18.21 1.81 -10.51
CA GLU A 21 16.94 2.50 -10.37
C GLU A 21 15.76 1.53 -10.56
N TYR A 22 15.79 0.72 -11.62
CA TYR A 22 14.74 -0.27 -11.86
C TYR A 22 14.71 -1.35 -10.77
N ALA A 23 15.87 -1.88 -10.36
CA ALA A 23 15.96 -2.88 -9.30
C ALA A 23 15.37 -2.37 -7.98
N THR A 24 15.69 -1.13 -7.60
CA THR A 24 15.17 -0.52 -6.36
C THR A 24 13.68 -0.24 -6.43
N ILE A 25 13.15 0.19 -7.59
CA ILE A 25 11.71 0.36 -7.82
C ILE A 25 10.98 -0.98 -7.73
N VAL A 26 11.52 -2.04 -8.33
CA VAL A 26 10.95 -3.40 -8.28
C VAL A 26 10.96 -3.95 -6.86
N TYR A 27 12.04 -3.75 -6.11
CA TYR A 27 12.12 -4.13 -4.70
C TYR A 27 11.03 -3.44 -3.87
N HIS A 28 10.88 -2.12 -4.02
CA HIS A 28 9.84 -1.37 -3.33
C HIS A 28 8.43 -1.80 -3.76
N TRP A 29 8.25 -2.17 -5.04
CA TRP A 29 6.99 -2.69 -5.54
C TRP A 29 6.65 -4.04 -4.92
N LYS A 30 7.61 -4.97 -4.84
CA LYS A 30 7.43 -6.26 -4.15
C LYS A 30 7.09 -6.06 -2.67
N MET A 31 7.76 -5.14 -1.99
CA MET A 31 7.43 -4.76 -0.61
C MET A 31 6.01 -4.19 -0.46
N LYS A 32 5.57 -3.34 -1.40
CA LYS A 32 4.18 -2.84 -1.46
C LYS A 32 3.20 -4.00 -1.60
N VAL A 33 3.38 -4.85 -2.61
CA VAL A 33 2.50 -6.00 -2.87
C VAL A 33 2.45 -6.91 -1.65
N PHE A 34 3.58 -7.21 -1.02
CA PHE A 34 3.64 -8.04 0.18
C PHE A 34 2.86 -7.43 1.36
N ARG A 35 3.05 -6.13 1.65
CA ARG A 35 2.31 -5.43 2.70
C ARG A 35 0.82 -5.35 2.41
N THR A 36 0.43 -5.05 1.18
CA THR A 36 -0.98 -5.02 0.77
C THR A 36 -1.62 -6.41 0.88
N GLN A 37 -0.91 -7.48 0.53
CA GLN A 37 -1.43 -8.86 0.67
C GLN A 37 -1.63 -9.25 2.13
N MET A 38 -0.67 -8.92 3.01
CA MET A 38 -0.82 -9.11 4.47
C MET A 38 -2.05 -8.38 5.02
N LYS A 39 -2.27 -7.13 4.61
CA LYS A 39 -3.44 -6.35 5.03
C LYS A 39 -4.73 -6.88 4.42
N ARG A 40 -4.76 -7.31 3.16
CA ARG A 40 -5.93 -7.97 2.53
C ARG A 40 -6.33 -9.27 3.22
N LEU A 41 -5.37 -10.07 3.67
CA LEU A 41 -5.65 -11.26 4.48
C LEU A 41 -6.28 -10.89 5.82
N ALA A 42 -5.84 -9.79 6.44
CA ALA A 42 -6.47 -9.25 7.63
C ALA A 42 -7.91 -8.76 7.34
N VAL A 43 -8.14 -8.01 6.26
CA VAL A 43 -9.50 -7.59 5.84
C VAL A 43 -10.41 -8.80 5.63
N SER A 44 -9.95 -9.85 4.94
CA SER A 44 -10.76 -11.05 4.70
C SER A 44 -11.15 -11.74 6.01
N ARG A 45 -10.26 -11.77 7.00
CA ARG A 45 -10.59 -12.27 8.35
C ARG A 45 -11.62 -11.38 9.04
N THR A 46 -11.45 -10.06 8.97
CA THR A 46 -12.38 -9.10 9.57
C THR A 46 -13.76 -9.15 8.91
N GLN A 47 -13.83 -9.26 7.58
CA GLN A 47 -15.08 -9.43 6.83
C GLN A 47 -15.82 -10.72 7.20
N LYS A 48 -15.11 -11.83 7.45
CA LYS A 48 -15.73 -13.07 7.95
C LYS A 48 -16.33 -12.87 9.35
N ASN A 49 -15.65 -12.12 10.22
CA ASN A 49 -16.18 -11.79 11.54
C ASN A 49 -17.38 -10.83 11.45
N LEU A 50 -17.35 -9.89 10.50
CA LEU A 50 -18.44 -8.95 10.23
C LEU A 50 -19.67 -9.68 9.69
N ALA A 51 -19.50 -10.62 8.76
CA ALA A 51 -20.57 -11.48 8.26
C ALA A 51 -21.18 -12.35 9.39
N LYS A 52 -20.35 -12.87 10.31
CA LYS A 52 -20.85 -13.59 11.49
C LYS A 52 -21.64 -12.67 12.43
N ALA A 53 -21.16 -11.45 12.69
CA ALA A 53 -21.88 -10.47 13.50
C ALA A 53 -23.23 -10.10 12.86
N TYR A 54 -23.29 -9.87 11.55
CA TYR A 54 -24.54 -9.66 10.83
C TYR A 54 -25.50 -10.84 10.92
N SER A 55 -24.99 -12.07 10.78
CA SER A 55 -25.84 -13.26 10.91
C SER A 55 -26.40 -13.45 12.33
N GLY A 56 -25.59 -13.11 13.36
CA GLY A 56 -26.03 -13.13 14.76
C GLY A 56 -27.11 -12.07 15.03
N LEU A 57 -26.92 -10.86 14.51
CA LEU A 57 -27.90 -9.78 14.61
C LEU A 57 -29.22 -10.14 13.92
N GLY A 58 -29.16 -10.73 12.72
CA GLY A 58 -30.33 -11.23 12.01
C GLY A 58 -31.07 -12.35 12.77
N ALA A 59 -30.35 -13.26 13.43
CA ALA A 59 -30.95 -14.31 14.25
C ALA A 59 -31.67 -13.75 15.49
N VAL A 60 -31.09 -12.74 16.15
CA VAL A 60 -31.71 -12.05 17.28
C VAL A 60 -32.97 -11.30 16.85
N VAL A 61 -32.90 -10.55 15.75
CA VAL A 61 -34.05 -9.84 15.18
C VAL A 61 -35.17 -10.79 14.78
N TYR A 62 -34.84 -11.93 14.17
CA TYR A 62 -35.84 -12.93 13.78
C TYR A 62 -36.49 -13.62 14.98
N GLY A 63 -35.72 -13.88 16.04
CA GLY A 63 -36.24 -14.40 17.31
C GLY A 63 -37.26 -13.43 17.94
N MET A 64 -36.91 -12.15 18.01
CA MET A 64 -37.80 -11.10 18.54
C MET A 64 -39.07 -10.90 17.71
N LEU A 65 -38.94 -10.94 16.39
CA LEU A 65 -40.09 -10.81 15.49
C LEU A 65 -41.07 -11.98 15.68
N LYS A 66 -40.54 -13.19 15.94
CA LYS A 66 -41.35 -14.38 16.23
C LYS A 66 -42.02 -14.33 17.61
N GLU A 67 -41.39 -13.68 18.58
CA GLU A 67 -41.93 -13.46 19.93
C GLU A 67 -42.93 -12.30 20.00
N GLY A 68 -43.14 -11.58 18.89
CA GLY A 68 -44.13 -10.50 18.79
C GLY A 68 -43.68 -9.18 19.43
N GLN A 69 -42.39 -9.02 19.71
CA GLN A 69 -41.83 -7.77 20.21
C GLN A 69 -41.69 -6.74 19.09
N GLU A 70 -42.38 -5.60 19.22
CA GLU A 70 -42.34 -4.51 18.23
C GLU A 70 -41.14 -3.55 18.43
N SER A 71 -40.58 -3.48 19.65
CA SER A 71 -39.53 -2.53 20.01
C SER A 71 -38.11 -3.11 19.84
N LEU A 72 -37.73 -3.41 18.60
CA LEU A 72 -36.40 -3.93 18.25
C LEU A 72 -35.24 -2.97 18.57
N LYS A 73 -35.51 -1.66 18.62
CA LYS A 73 -34.49 -0.62 18.83
C LYS A 73 -34.06 -0.44 20.28
N ASP A 74 -34.95 -0.74 21.22
CA ASP A 74 -34.72 -0.53 22.65
C ASP A 74 -34.14 -1.77 23.33
N ASP A 75 -34.00 -2.87 22.60
CA ASP A 75 -33.48 -4.10 23.16
C ASP A 75 -31.95 -4.06 23.31
N PRO A 76 -31.42 -4.33 24.52
CA PRO A 76 -29.99 -4.28 24.79
C PRO A 76 -29.17 -5.32 24.00
N ALA A 77 -29.77 -6.45 23.60
CA ALA A 77 -29.11 -7.46 22.77
C ALA A 77 -28.95 -6.96 21.32
N VAL A 78 -29.97 -6.29 20.77
CA VAL A 78 -29.91 -5.67 19.43
C VAL A 78 -28.91 -4.52 19.42
N MET A 79 -28.93 -3.65 20.44
CA MET A 79 -27.96 -2.55 20.56
C MET A 79 -26.51 -3.06 20.70
N THR A 80 -26.29 -4.13 21.46
CA THR A 80 -24.95 -4.73 21.61
C THR A 80 -24.46 -5.33 20.29
N GLN A 81 -25.34 -6.02 19.56
CA GLN A 81 -25.03 -6.55 18.24
C GLN A 81 -24.78 -5.44 17.21
N MET A 82 -25.57 -4.36 17.20
CA MET A 82 -25.35 -3.21 16.30
C MET A 82 -23.98 -2.55 16.57
N ARG A 83 -23.63 -2.34 17.83
CA ARG A 83 -22.31 -1.79 18.20
C ARG A 83 -21.16 -2.68 17.74
N ASN A 84 -21.32 -4.00 17.82
CA ASN A 84 -20.31 -4.94 17.31
C ASN A 84 -20.15 -4.86 15.78
N VAL A 85 -21.24 -4.60 15.04
CA VAL A 85 -21.21 -4.38 13.60
C VAL A 85 -20.51 -3.06 13.28
N GLU A 86 -20.88 -1.96 13.96
CA GLU A 86 -20.23 -0.64 13.79
C GLU A 86 -18.72 -0.70 14.07
N ASP A 87 -18.31 -1.35 15.16
CA ASP A 87 -16.90 -1.54 15.50
C ASP A 87 -16.15 -2.37 14.44
N ALA A 88 -16.83 -3.34 13.82
CA ALA A 88 -16.27 -4.15 12.75
C ALA A 88 -16.17 -3.38 11.42
N GLU A 89 -17.15 -2.56 11.08
CA GLU A 89 -17.10 -1.64 9.93
C GLU A 89 -15.98 -0.60 10.08
N ALA A 90 -15.85 -0.02 11.27
CA ALA A 90 -14.77 0.91 11.58
C ALA A 90 -13.38 0.27 11.41
N LYS A 91 -13.22 -1.01 11.78
CA LYS A 91 -11.99 -1.76 11.54
C LYS A 91 -11.72 -1.98 10.06
N VAL A 92 -12.73 -2.30 9.25
CA VAL A 92 -12.55 -2.44 7.80
C VAL A 92 -12.10 -1.11 7.19
N LYS A 93 -12.78 -0.01 7.52
CA LYS A 93 -12.45 1.33 7.03
C LYS A 93 -11.02 1.76 7.38
N ARG A 94 -10.57 1.52 8.61
CA ARG A 94 -9.17 1.79 9.03
C ARG A 94 -8.16 1.01 8.19
N ILE A 95 -8.45 -0.26 7.87
CA ILE A 95 -7.53 -1.06 7.06
C ILE A 95 -7.47 -0.53 5.62
N ASP A 96 -8.58 -0.04 5.07
CA ASP A 96 -8.59 0.59 3.74
C ASP A 96 -7.78 1.89 3.73
N GLU A 97 -7.90 2.73 4.76
CA GLU A 97 -7.08 3.93 4.96
C GLU A 97 -5.58 3.58 5.04
N GLU A 98 -5.19 2.57 5.82
CA GLU A 98 -3.81 2.08 5.90
C GLU A 98 -3.28 1.58 4.54
N ILE A 99 -4.12 0.92 3.73
CA ILE A 99 -3.74 0.48 2.37
C ILE A 99 -3.49 1.70 1.48
N GLN A 100 -4.31 2.74 1.60
CA GLN A 100 -4.15 3.97 0.84
C GLN A 100 -2.86 4.71 1.23
N GLU A 101 -2.52 4.76 2.52
CA GLU A 101 -1.25 5.30 3.01
C GLU A 101 -0.04 4.53 2.45
N ILE A 102 -0.09 3.20 2.42
CA ILE A 102 0.96 2.37 1.82
C ILE A 102 1.13 2.70 0.33
N CYS A 103 0.03 2.95 -0.39
CA CYS A 103 0.08 3.36 -1.79
C CYS A 103 0.74 4.74 -1.95
N ASN A 104 0.33 5.74 -1.17
CA ASN A 104 0.87 7.10 -1.20
C ASN A 104 2.36 7.12 -0.86
N ALA A 105 2.77 6.38 0.18
CA ALA A 105 4.17 6.25 0.59
C ALA A 105 5.04 5.60 -0.50
N TYR A 106 4.50 4.61 -1.21
CA TYR A 106 5.21 4.01 -2.35
C TYR A 106 5.40 4.99 -3.50
N GLU A 107 4.37 5.78 -3.84
CA GLU A 107 4.49 6.79 -4.90
C GLU A 107 5.48 7.90 -4.54
N ALA A 108 5.51 8.33 -3.28
CA ALA A 108 6.51 9.27 -2.79
C ALA A 108 7.93 8.68 -2.90
N LYS A 109 8.14 7.44 -2.45
CA LYS A 109 9.44 6.76 -2.57
C LYS A 109 9.86 6.54 -4.02
N LYS A 110 8.93 6.20 -4.91
CA LYS A 110 9.19 6.03 -6.34
C LYS A 110 9.67 7.35 -6.97
N ARG A 111 9.04 8.48 -6.63
CA ARG A 111 9.48 9.82 -7.06
C ARG A 111 10.87 10.16 -6.54
N ALA A 112 11.11 9.99 -5.24
CA ALA A 112 12.41 10.24 -4.63
C ALA A 112 13.55 9.40 -5.23
N VAL A 113 13.29 8.11 -5.52
CA VAL A 113 14.26 7.24 -6.19
C VAL A 113 14.57 7.74 -7.61
N ARG A 114 13.54 8.08 -8.39
CA ARG A 114 13.72 8.66 -9.74
C ARG A 114 14.56 9.92 -9.72
N GLU A 115 14.25 10.85 -8.83
CA GLU A 115 14.98 12.11 -8.68
C GLU A 115 16.45 11.88 -8.28
N SER A 116 16.70 10.97 -7.32
CA SER A 116 18.05 10.63 -6.87
C SER A 116 18.91 10.02 -7.98
N TYR A 117 18.37 9.05 -8.72
CA TYR A 117 19.11 8.41 -9.82
C TYR A 117 19.24 9.31 -11.05
N ALA A 118 18.26 10.19 -11.32
CA ALA A 118 18.39 11.23 -12.33
C ALA A 118 19.53 12.21 -12.01
N ALA A 119 19.64 12.68 -10.77
CA ALA A 119 20.74 13.53 -10.33
C ALA A 119 22.10 12.83 -10.48
N LYS A 120 22.19 11.54 -10.09
CA LYS A 120 23.43 10.74 -10.25
C LYS A 120 23.82 10.56 -11.72
N ARG A 121 22.87 10.35 -12.63
CA ARG A 121 23.16 10.27 -14.08
C ARG A 121 23.64 11.58 -14.68
N ASN A 122 23.06 12.70 -14.26
CA ASN A 122 23.45 14.03 -14.74
C ASN A 122 24.85 14.39 -14.25
N ALA A 123 25.24 14.01 -13.02
CA ALA A 123 26.59 14.20 -12.51
C ALA A 123 27.66 13.41 -13.30
N VAL A 124 27.32 12.24 -13.85
CA VAL A 124 28.22 11.48 -14.74
C VAL A 124 28.39 12.17 -16.10
N GLY A 125 27.36 12.88 -16.58
CA GLY A 125 27.43 13.69 -17.81
C GLY A 125 28.29 14.95 -17.67
N GLY A 126 28.14 15.69 -16.57
CA GLY A 126 28.92 16.93 -16.37
C GLY A 126 30.42 16.71 -16.19
N ARG A 127 30.84 15.52 -15.71
CA ARG A 127 32.27 15.16 -15.56
C ARG A 127 32.94 14.79 -16.88
N SER A 128 32.17 14.37 -17.89
CA SER A 128 32.72 14.02 -19.22
C SER A 128 32.98 15.27 -20.07
N GLU A 129 32.16 16.31 -19.92
CA GLU A 129 32.32 17.59 -20.64
C GLU A 129 33.50 18.42 -20.11
N THR A 130 33.86 18.28 -18.83
CA THR A 130 35.00 19.02 -18.23
C THR A 130 36.37 18.43 -18.52
N GLU A 131 36.47 17.15 -18.92
CA GLU A 131 37.74 16.50 -19.29
C GLU A 131 38.07 16.63 -20.80
N GLU A 132 37.13 17.08 -21.64
CA GLU A 132 37.37 17.31 -23.08
C GLU A 132 37.88 18.72 -23.39
N GLU A 133 37.87 19.65 -22.44
CA GLU A 133 38.38 21.03 -22.58
C GLU A 133 39.77 21.29 -21.92
N SER A 134 40.48 20.26 -21.42
CA SER A 134 41.83 20.39 -20.83
C SER A 134 42.91 19.61 -21.57
#